data_AF-F4GHU3-F1
#
_entry.id   AF-F4GHU3-F1
#
_cell.length_a   1.000
_cell.length_b   1.000
_cell.length_c   1.000
_cell.angle_alpha   90.00
_cell.angle_beta   90.00
_cell.angle_gamma   90.00
#
_symmetry.space_group_name_H-M   'P 1'
#
loop_
_entity.id
_entity.type
_entity.pdbx_description
1 polymer ?
#
loop_
_entity_poly.entity_id
_entity_poly.type
_entity_poly.pdbx_seq_one_letter_code
_entity_poly.pdbx_strand_id
1 'polypeptide(L)'
;MKRTKSYIHTYTVLILGEKGLSQTELARRIGCTPPALNQILLRKTVARDLQEKIARALNFTSWEELENKAEWFSELFSSMYNRPTSAKTWEAVS
;
A
#
# COMPACT_ATOMS: atom_id res chain seq x y z
N MET A 1 10.21 20.51 -4.88
CA MET A 1 10.10 19.04 -5.00
C MET A 1 8.73 18.62 -4.49
N LYS A 2 7.79 18.22 -5.36
CA LYS A 2 6.47 17.75 -4.91
C LYS A 2 6.69 16.46 -4.14
N ARG A 3 6.25 16.37 -2.88
CA ARG A 3 6.22 15.09 -2.16
C ARG A 3 5.21 14.20 -2.89
N THR A 4 5.70 13.23 -3.65
CA THR A 4 4.85 12.19 -4.23
C THR A 4 4.18 11.46 -3.06
N LYS A 5 2.84 11.44 -3.03
CA LYS A 5 2.11 10.63 -2.05
C LYS A 5 2.53 9.18 -2.27
N SER A 6 3.06 8.53 -1.24
CA SER A 6 3.39 7.11 -1.31
C SER A 6 2.18 6.30 -0.86
N TYR A 7 1.82 5.31 -1.67
CA TYR A 7 0.70 4.42 -1.40
C TYR A 7 1.11 3.14 -0.68
N ILE A 8 2.40 3.01 -0.34
CA ILE A 8 2.95 1.78 0.24
C ILE A 8 2.31 1.43 1.58
N HIS A 9 2.00 2.42 2.42
CA HIS A 9 1.29 2.18 3.69
C HIS A 9 -0.09 1.58 3.43
N THR A 10 -0.93 2.23 2.61
CA THR A 10 -2.28 1.77 2.29
C THR A 10 -2.27 0.39 1.65
N TYR A 11 -1.39 0.19 0.67
CA TYR A 11 -1.26 -1.08 -0.03
C TYR A 11 -0.79 -2.22 0.90
N THR A 12 0.18 -1.94 1.78
CA THR A 12 0.64 -2.89 2.80
C THR A 12 -0.49 -3.29 3.74
N VAL A 13 -1.32 -2.35 4.20
CA VAL A 13 -2.47 -2.65 5.05
C VAL A 13 -3.49 -3.55 4.35
N LEU A 14 -3.74 -3.29 3.06
CA LEU A 14 -4.63 -4.12 2.25
C LEU A 14 -4.11 -5.56 2.13
N ILE A 15 -2.85 -5.74 1.73
CA ILE A 15 -2.23 -7.07 1.60
C ILE A 15 -2.25 -7.83 2.94
N LEU A 16 -1.98 -7.12 4.03
CA LEU A 16 -2.04 -7.71 5.37
C LEU A 16 -3.45 -8.19 5.70
N GLY A 17 -4.48 -7.40 5.38
CA GLY A 17 -5.87 -7.78 5.52
C GLY A 17 -6.23 -9.05 4.73
N GLU A 18 -5.84 -9.13 3.46
CA GLU A 18 -6.05 -10.31 2.62
C GLU A 18 -5.37 -11.57 3.18
N LYS A 19 -4.23 -11.40 3.85
CA LYS A 19 -3.47 -12.49 4.49
C LYS A 19 -3.96 -12.80 5.92
N GLY A 20 -4.95 -12.09 6.44
CA GLY A 20 -5.40 -12.23 7.84
C GLY A 20 -4.31 -11.86 8.86
N LEU A 21 -3.38 -10.97 8.50
CA LEU A 21 -2.27 -10.53 9.33
C LEU A 21 -2.48 -9.09 9.82
N SER A 22 -2.00 -8.79 11.03
CA SER A 22 -1.93 -7.41 11.53
C SER A 22 -0.56 -6.79 11.27
N GLN A 23 -0.47 -5.46 11.28
CA GLN A 23 0.83 -4.76 11.22
C GLN A 23 1.71 -5.12 12.42
N THR A 24 1.12 -5.34 13.60
CA THR A 24 1.85 -5.77 14.80
C THR A 24 2.49 -7.14 14.59
N GLU A 25 1.77 -8.07 13.97
CA GLU A 25 2.30 -9.39 13.65
C GLU A 25 3.40 -9.30 12.57
N LEU A 26 3.23 -8.43 11.57
CA LEU A 26 4.30 -8.16 10.60
C LEU A 26 5.57 -7.62 11.29
N ALA A 27 5.43 -6.61 12.15
CA ALA A 27 6.54 -6.02 12.90
C ALA A 27 7.28 -7.08 13.73
N ARG A 28 6.52 -7.95 14.43
CA ARG A 28 7.07 -9.07 15.18
C ARG A 28 7.86 -10.04 14.30
N ARG A 29 7.34 -10.41 13.12
CA ARG A 29 8.00 -11.33 12.17
C ARG A 29 9.32 -10.79 11.63
N ILE A 30 9.39 -9.48 11.36
CA ILE A 30 10.60 -8.85 10.82
C ILE A 30 11.57 -8.36 11.90
N GLY A 31 11.22 -8.56 13.18
CA GLY A 31 12.06 -8.22 14.32
C GLY A 31 12.15 -6.71 14.58
N CYS A 32 11.06 -5.96 14.40
CA CYS A 32 11.00 -4.53 14.71
C CYS A 32 9.76 -4.17 15.56
N THR A 33 9.68 -2.92 15.99
CA THR A 33 8.52 -2.41 16.74
C THR A 33 7.43 -1.90 15.77
N PRO A 34 6.14 -1.99 16.14
CA PRO A 34 5.06 -1.44 15.30
C PRO A 34 5.23 0.06 14.98
N PRO A 35 5.69 0.93 15.91
CA PRO A 35 6.03 2.31 15.57
C PRO A 35 7.14 2.42 14.51
N ALA A 36 8.21 1.63 14.60
CA ALA A 36 9.30 1.65 13.62
C ALA A 36 8.83 1.21 12.24
N LEU A 37 8.03 0.13 12.16
CA LEU A 37 7.37 -0.30 10.92
C LEU A 37 6.55 0.84 10.32
N ASN A 38 5.72 1.50 11.13
CA ASN A 38 4.86 2.58 10.64
C ASN A 38 5.65 3.80 10.13
N GLN A 39 6.76 4.17 10.78
CA GLN A 39 7.64 5.25 10.30
C GLN A 39 8.24 4.93 8.92
N ILE A 40 8.59 3.67 8.66
CA ILE A 40 9.09 3.20 7.36
C ILE A 40 7.98 3.25 6.30
N LEU A 41 6.80 2.68 6.60
CA LEU A 41 5.66 2.66 5.68
C LEU A 41 5.16 4.07 5.34
N LEU A 42 5.25 5.01 6.28
CA LEU A 42 4.92 6.43 6.08
C LEU A 42 6.07 7.23 5.43
N ARG A 43 7.18 6.58 5.06
CA ARG A 43 8.40 7.20 4.52
C ARG A 43 8.96 8.34 5.39
N LYS A 44 8.74 8.27 6.71
CA LYS A 44 9.34 9.18 7.69
C LYS A 44 10.76 8.76 8.07
N THR A 45 11.10 7.49 7.86
CA THR A 45 12.43 6.92 8.09
C THR A 45 12.78 5.97 6.95
N VAL A 46 14.04 6.01 6.51
CA VAL A 46 14.59 5.09 5.51
C VAL A 46 15.54 4.14 6.22
N ALA A 47 15.24 2.84 6.17
CA ALA A 47 16.07 1.78 6.72
C ALA A 47 16.04 0.60 5.76
N ARG A 48 17.03 0.53 4.85
CA ARG A 48 17.02 -0.40 3.71
C ARG A 48 16.84 -1.86 4.14
N ASP A 49 17.53 -2.28 5.18
CA ASP A 49 17.43 -3.66 5.68
C ASP A 49 16.01 -4.00 6.16
N LEU A 50 15.34 -3.06 6.83
CA LEU A 50 13.96 -3.26 7.27
C LEU A 50 12.97 -3.17 6.11
N GLN A 51 13.21 -2.30 5.14
CA GLN A 51 12.43 -2.22 3.91
C GLN A 51 12.46 -3.55 3.14
N GLU A 52 13.64 -4.14 2.96
CA GLU A 52 13.77 -5.45 2.32
C GLU A 52 13.07 -6.55 3.12
N LYS A 53 13.20 -6.55 4.46
CA LYS A 53 12.49 -7.51 5.31
C LYS A 53 10.96 -7.39 5.20
N ILE A 54 10.43 -6.16 5.11
CA ILE A 54 8.99 -5.93 4.91
C ILE A 54 8.55 -6.54 3.58
N ALA A 55 9.26 -6.25 2.49
CA ALA A 55 8.94 -6.77 1.16
C ALA A 55 8.93 -8.31 1.14
N ARG A 56 9.99 -8.93 1.68
CA ARG A 56 10.11 -10.38 1.76
C ARG A 56 9.01 -11.02 2.60
N ALA A 57 8.65 -10.41 3.74
CA ALA A 57 7.56 -10.89 4.59
C ALA A 57 6.18 -10.82 3.92
N LEU A 58 6.03 -9.96 2.91
CA LEU A 58 4.82 -9.81 2.10
C LEU A 58 4.86 -10.60 0.79
N ASN A 59 5.89 -11.44 0.59
CA ASN A 59 6.17 -12.25 -0.61
C ASN A 59 6.56 -11.45 -1.87
N PHE A 60 7.21 -10.30 -1.70
CA PHE A 60 7.85 -9.57 -2.80
C PHE A 60 9.35 -9.85 -2.83
N THR A 61 9.97 -9.67 -3.99
CA THR A 61 11.39 -9.90 -4.22
C THR A 61 12.25 -8.74 -3.70
N SER A 62 11.72 -7.53 -3.68
CA SER A 62 12.44 -6.35 -3.16
C SER A 62 11.49 -5.27 -2.68
N TRP A 63 12.00 -4.30 -1.93
CA TRP A 63 11.24 -3.12 -1.57
C TRP A 63 10.75 -2.34 -2.81
N GLU A 64 11.58 -2.24 -3.83
CA GLU A 64 11.23 -1.59 -5.10
C GLU A 64 10.04 -2.28 -5.79
N GLU A 65 9.99 -3.62 -5.78
CA GLU A 65 8.84 -4.35 -6.34
C GLU A 65 7.54 -4.04 -5.59
N LEU A 66 7.60 -4.01 -4.25
CA LEU A 66 6.47 -3.63 -3.41
C LEU A 66 6.02 -2.19 -3.68
N GLU A 67 6.95 -1.25 -3.84
CA GLU A 67 6.67 0.14 -4.19
C GLU A 67 5.98 0.26 -5.56
N ASN A 68 6.52 -0.39 -6.58
CA ASN A 68 5.95 -0.39 -7.92
C ASN A 68 4.52 -0.95 -7.93
N LYS A 69 4.26 -2.00 -7.14
CA LYS A 69 2.91 -2.58 -6.99
C LYS A 69 1.96 -1.65 -6.25
N ALA A 70 2.43 -0.93 -5.23
CA ALA A 70 1.63 0.07 -4.53
C ALA A 70 1.27 1.26 -5.43
N GLU A 71 2.19 1.68 -6.29
CA GLU A 71 1.94 2.73 -7.28
C GLU A 71 0.93 2.28 -8.34
N TRP A 72 1.12 1.08 -8.91
CA TRP A 72 0.15 0.50 -9.83
C TRP A 72 -1.25 0.35 -9.21
N PHE A 73 -1.33 -0.07 -7.94
CA PHE A 73 -2.59 -0.13 -7.21
C PHE A 73 -3.26 1.25 -7.12
N SER A 74 -2.50 2.32 -6.85
CA SER A 74 -3.03 3.68 -6.84
C SER A 74 -3.56 4.12 -8.20
N GLU A 75 -2.85 3.81 -9.28
CA GLU A 75 -3.28 4.15 -10.64
C GLU A 75 -4.56 3.40 -11.00
N LEU A 76 -4.62 2.10 -10.71
CA LEU A 76 -5.81 1.28 -10.91
C LEU A 76 -6.99 1.81 -10.11
N PHE A 77 -6.80 2.07 -8.82
CA PHE A 77 -7.83 2.65 -7.94
C PHE A 77 -8.30 4.00 -8.49
N SER A 78 -7.37 4.89 -8.83
CA SER A 78 -7.72 6.19 -9.43
C SER A 78 -8.53 6.03 -10.71
N SER A 79 -8.19 5.07 -11.58
CA SER A 79 -8.92 4.82 -12.83
C SER A 79 -10.33 4.25 -12.63
N MET A 80 -10.54 3.44 -11.57
CA MET A 80 -11.84 2.88 -11.23
C MET A 80 -12.79 3.94 -10.65
N TYR A 81 -12.28 4.85 -9.82
CA TYR A 81 -13.09 5.87 -9.15
C TYR A 81 -13.15 7.22 -9.88
N ASN A 82 -12.29 7.47 -10.89
CA ASN A 82 -12.47 8.59 -11.83
C ASN A 82 -13.43 8.28 -12.98
N ARG A 83 -13.96 7.06 -13.08
CA ARG A 83 -15.19 6.87 -13.86
C ARG A 83 -16.32 7.47 -13.02
N PRO A 84 -17.09 8.46 -13.52
CA PRO A 84 -18.26 8.93 -12.80
C PRO A 84 -19.16 7.72 -12.55
N THR A 85 -19.30 7.34 -11.28
CA THR A 85 -20.28 6.34 -10.82
C THR A 85 -21.72 6.79 -11.06
N SER A 86 -21.92 8.04 -11.51
CA SER A 86 -23.12 8.51 -12.15
C SER A 86 -23.00 8.40 -13.68
N ALA A 87 -23.07 7.18 -14.22
CA ALA A 87 -23.81 7.06 -15.47
C ALA A 87 -25.26 7.45 -15.10
N LYS A 88 -25.63 8.70 -15.34
CA LYS A 88 -27.04 9.10 -15.36
C LYS A 88 -27.70 8.23 -16.42
N THR A 89 -28.38 7.17 -16.01
CA THR A 89 -29.31 6.44 -16.87
C THR A 89 -30.75 6.88 -16.62
N TRP A 90 -30.99 8.14 -16.24
CA TRP A 90 -32.36 8.69 -16.16
C TRP A 90 -32.55 9.67 -17.31
N GLU A 91 -32.91 9.13 -18.48
CA GLU A 91 -33.74 9.78 -19.51
C GLU A 91 -33.98 8.77 -20.64
N ALA A 92 -34.71 7.71 -20.29
CA ALA A 92 -35.45 6.90 -21.24
C ALA A 92 -36.86 6.62 -20.68
N VAL A 93 -37.52 7.64 -20.13
CA VAL A 93 -38.97 7.67 -19.94
C VAL A 93 -39.42 9.14 -19.89
N SER A 94 -39.81 9.70 -21.04
CA SER A 94 -40.93 10.65 -21.24
C SER A 94 -40.97 11.01 -22.73
#